data_AF-A0A972LJ49-F1
#
_entry.id   AF-A0A972LJ49-F1
#
_cell.length_a   1.000
_cell.length_b   1.000
_cell.length_c   1.000
_cell.angle_alpha   90.00
_cell.angle_beta   90.00
_cell.angle_gamma   90.00
#
_symmetry.space_group_name_H-M   'P 1'
#
loop_
_entity.id
_entity.type
_entity.pdbx_description
1 polymer ?
#
loop_
_entity_poly.entity_id
_entity_poly.type
_entity_poly.pdbx_seq_one_letter_code
_entity_poly.pdbx_strand_id
1 'polypeptide(L)'
;MIKGKITLWAILGPILFLSGCAMFSEYGKLEKSARESYIERDYDAAISQVTRSLRIKPDYAESQQLIKEVFPKALDMHLDNINAAKSSGAKFKWDDIVKEYKILIYLTDEVKSLPNLVDKNTDQLIHFDLRSYSSELGEAKNNAAEDHYQEGFSLFGRKGIRNRDQAAEQFKTANKYVPGYKDASTLAAEGYYQEGLLLSKKEGVDIQKQAAKAFTAAQVWIPGYKDSPTLYAKARRAGIKRLAMFPFEDKSGKGGQYGAVGDTILDGIVSDIMNDSQATEFLEIVSRDHLGKVLAEQKLGMSGVINISTATQVGNILGVHEILTGQITKISVTPEQTTSKSIQQKKEVCDRKKKVVKDGKEREECIWDTVVANVKIYNRKAGATISGSYKVIDVKSAKLKETQHLSGNYQFESSWASFSGDERALKGEAKRLSNQNEEKAPVADELVNKAEKDLIGKLSGTLKEYAR
;
A
#
# COMPACT_ATOMS: atom_id res chain seq x y z
N MET A 1 -7.93 11.59 88.05
CA MET A 1 -6.94 12.69 87.83
C MET A 1 -5.60 12.00 87.65
N ILE A 2 -4.88 12.12 86.54
CA ILE A 2 -4.16 13.32 86.11
C ILE A 2 -3.94 13.27 84.59
N LYS A 3 -4.03 14.45 83.96
CA LYS A 3 -3.79 14.75 82.55
C LYS A 3 -2.27 14.84 82.25
N GLY A 4 -1.88 14.30 81.10
CA GLY A 4 -1.12 14.98 80.04
C GLY A 4 0.40 15.11 80.15
N LYS A 5 1.13 14.64 79.12
CA LYS A 5 1.76 15.47 78.07
C LYS A 5 2.49 14.62 77.01
N ILE A 6 2.55 15.21 75.83
CA ILE A 6 3.04 14.75 74.52
C ILE A 6 4.58 14.77 74.45
N THR A 7 5.19 13.82 73.73
CA THR A 7 6.34 14.09 72.84
C THR A 7 6.41 13.09 71.68
N LEU A 8 6.54 13.69 70.50
CA LEU A 8 6.71 13.13 69.17
C LEU A 8 8.17 12.70 68.97
N TRP A 9 8.44 11.48 68.49
CA TRP A 9 9.67 11.17 67.71
C TRP A 9 9.30 10.24 66.56
N ALA A 10 9.32 10.82 65.36
CA ALA A 10 9.29 10.11 64.10
C ALA A 10 10.66 9.44 63.88
N ILE A 11 10.69 8.12 63.81
CA ILE A 11 11.83 7.38 63.24
C ILE A 11 11.40 6.98 61.83
N LEU A 12 11.65 7.88 60.88
CA LEU A 12 11.78 7.54 59.48
C LEU A 12 13.11 6.80 59.34
N GLY A 13 13.07 5.48 59.51
CA GLY A 13 14.20 4.60 59.24
C GLY A 13 14.35 4.45 57.72
N PRO A 14 15.51 4.74 57.12
CA PRO A 14 15.72 4.54 55.70
C PRO A 14 15.76 3.03 55.41
N ILE A 15 14.84 2.57 54.57
CA ILE A 15 14.94 1.27 53.90
C ILE A 15 16.19 1.34 53.03
N LEU A 16 17.28 0.79 53.55
CA LEU A 16 18.55 0.57 52.86
C LEU A 16 18.31 -0.38 51.69
N PHE A 17 18.11 0.18 50.50
CA PHE A 17 18.23 -0.55 49.24
C PHE A 17 19.67 -1.05 49.12
N LEU A 18 19.90 -2.33 49.42
CA LEU A 18 21.01 -3.07 48.85
C LEU A 18 20.71 -3.35 47.37
N SER A 19 20.64 -2.30 46.55
CA SER A 19 20.60 -2.40 45.10
C SER A 19 22.01 -2.76 44.61
N GLY A 20 22.36 -4.03 44.81
CA GLY A 20 23.58 -4.65 44.32
C GLY A 20 23.66 -4.60 42.79
N CYS A 21 24.86 -4.85 42.26
CA CYS A 21 25.25 -4.76 40.85
C CYS A 21 24.30 -5.44 39.82
N ALA A 22 23.38 -6.30 40.27
CA ALA A 22 22.40 -6.97 39.44
C ALA A 22 21.45 -6.01 38.68
N MET A 23 21.04 -4.87 39.27
CA MET A 23 20.09 -3.94 38.60
C MET A 23 20.67 -3.31 37.30
N PHE A 24 21.99 -3.28 37.16
CA PHE A 24 22.66 -2.77 35.95
C PHE A 24 22.98 -3.85 34.92
N SER A 25 22.86 -5.12 35.30
CA SER A 25 23.05 -6.27 34.41
C SER A 25 21.88 -6.45 33.45
N GLU A 26 22.11 -7.16 32.34
CA GLU A 26 21.06 -7.43 31.36
C GLU A 26 19.93 -8.29 31.95
N TYR A 27 20.26 -9.37 32.67
CA TYR A 27 19.27 -10.24 33.32
C TYR A 27 18.48 -9.51 34.42
N GLY A 28 19.12 -8.63 35.21
CA GLY A 28 18.42 -7.85 36.23
C GLY A 28 17.47 -6.79 35.65
N LYS A 29 17.81 -6.19 34.50
CA LYS A 29 16.88 -5.30 33.77
C LYS A 29 15.68 -6.06 33.23
N LEU A 30 15.91 -7.26 32.68
CA LEU A 30 14.85 -8.14 32.18
C LEU A 30 13.92 -8.60 33.31
N GLU A 31 14.46 -8.97 34.47
CA GLU A 31 13.66 -9.31 35.66
C GLU A 31 12.81 -8.12 36.13
N LYS A 32 13.39 -6.92 36.20
CA LYS A 32 12.64 -5.73 36.57
C LYS A 32 11.49 -5.46 35.60
N SER A 33 11.76 -5.52 34.30
CA SER A 33 10.75 -5.40 33.26
C SER A 33 9.65 -6.47 33.43
N ALA A 34 10.04 -7.72 33.68
CA ALA A 34 9.10 -8.81 33.89
C ALA A 34 8.18 -8.56 35.09
N ARG A 35 8.73 -7.97 36.15
CA ARG A 35 7.98 -7.59 37.35
C ARG A 35 7.01 -6.43 37.07
N GLU A 36 7.41 -5.46 36.27
CA GLU A 36 6.53 -4.37 35.80
C GLU A 36 5.35 -4.95 34.99
N SER A 37 5.62 -5.79 33.98
CA SER A 37 4.57 -6.47 33.20
C SER A 37 3.67 -7.35 34.07
N TYR A 38 4.22 -8.05 35.07
CA TYR A 38 3.43 -8.83 36.03
C TYR A 38 2.47 -7.97 36.87
N ILE A 39 2.92 -6.79 37.32
CA ILE A 39 2.08 -5.82 38.05
C ILE A 39 0.96 -5.28 37.15
N GLU A 40 1.27 -5.05 35.88
CA GLU A 40 0.32 -4.64 34.84
C GLU A 40 -0.64 -5.76 34.40
N ARG A 41 -0.42 -7.00 34.88
CA ARG A 41 -1.14 -8.23 34.50
C ARG A 41 -0.93 -8.65 33.05
N ASP A 42 0.13 -8.17 32.41
CA ASP A 42 0.63 -8.70 31.13
C ASP A 42 1.53 -9.91 31.42
N TYR A 43 0.88 -11.04 31.70
CA TYR A 43 1.57 -12.27 32.09
C TYR A 43 2.41 -12.86 30.95
N ASP A 44 2.04 -12.62 29.69
CA ASP A 44 2.77 -13.09 28.50
C ASP A 44 4.10 -12.38 28.35
N ALA A 45 4.08 -11.05 28.44
CA ALA A 45 5.30 -10.24 28.44
C ALA A 45 6.19 -10.58 29.63
N ALA A 46 5.60 -10.74 30.82
CA ALA A 46 6.33 -11.12 32.02
C ALA A 46 7.03 -12.48 31.86
N ILE A 47 6.37 -13.48 31.27
CA ILE A 47 6.99 -14.78 30.97
C ILE A 47 8.13 -14.63 29.98
N SER A 48 7.90 -13.97 28.86
CA SER A 48 8.92 -13.75 27.82
C SER A 48 10.17 -13.07 28.37
N GLN A 49 10.00 -12.10 29.28
CA GLN A 49 11.11 -11.36 29.88
C GLN A 49 11.83 -12.16 30.96
N VAL A 50 11.10 -12.84 31.86
CA VAL A 50 11.71 -13.63 32.94
C VAL A 50 12.43 -14.87 32.41
N THR A 51 11.92 -15.52 31.36
CA THR A 51 12.59 -16.66 30.73
C THR A 51 13.91 -16.22 30.09
N ARG A 52 13.95 -15.05 29.42
CA ARG A 52 15.20 -14.46 28.89
C ARG A 52 16.20 -14.15 30.00
N SER A 53 15.74 -13.59 31.12
CA SER A 53 16.59 -13.37 32.30
C SER A 53 17.23 -14.68 32.78
N LEU A 54 16.42 -15.74 32.94
CA LEU A 54 16.87 -17.06 33.40
C LEU A 54 17.77 -17.80 32.40
N ARG A 55 17.61 -17.55 31.10
CA ARG A 55 18.55 -18.06 30.08
C ARG A 55 19.95 -17.44 30.24
N ILE A 56 20.03 -16.16 30.62
CA ILE A 56 21.31 -15.46 30.86
C ILE A 56 21.90 -15.88 32.21
N LYS A 57 21.08 -15.90 33.26
CA LYS A 57 21.51 -16.24 34.62
C LYS A 57 20.52 -17.21 35.28
N PRO A 58 20.73 -18.54 35.14
CA PRO A 58 19.81 -19.55 35.65
C PRO A 58 19.67 -19.57 37.17
N ASP A 59 20.71 -19.16 37.91
CA ASP A 59 20.76 -19.12 39.38
C ASP A 59 20.25 -17.78 39.97
N TYR A 60 19.61 -16.94 39.16
CA TYR A 60 19.10 -15.64 39.63
C TYR A 60 17.79 -15.80 40.42
N ALA A 61 17.89 -15.75 41.75
CA ALA A 61 16.82 -16.07 42.68
C ALA A 61 15.53 -15.28 42.44
N GLU A 62 15.62 -14.00 42.13
CA GLU A 62 14.48 -13.11 41.89
C GLU A 62 13.69 -13.51 40.63
N SER A 63 14.40 -13.92 39.57
CA SER A 63 13.75 -14.45 38.36
C SER A 63 13.19 -15.86 38.57
N GLN A 64 13.90 -16.71 39.33
CA GLN A 64 13.39 -18.04 39.70
C GLN A 64 12.10 -17.94 40.53
N GLN A 65 12.01 -16.97 41.43
CA GLN A 65 10.80 -16.72 42.22
C GLN A 65 9.67 -16.16 41.35
N LEU A 66 9.98 -15.16 40.50
CA LEU A 66 8.98 -14.53 39.64
C LEU A 66 8.36 -15.53 38.65
N ILE A 67 9.16 -16.40 38.04
CA ILE A 67 8.63 -17.40 37.10
C ILE A 67 7.71 -18.43 37.77
N LYS A 68 8.00 -18.85 39.01
CA LYS A 68 7.15 -19.75 39.81
C LYS A 68 5.77 -19.15 40.07
N GLU A 69 5.68 -17.82 40.16
CA GLU A 69 4.41 -17.11 40.39
C GLU A 69 3.65 -16.78 39.11
N VAL A 70 4.36 -16.30 38.07
CA VAL A 70 3.71 -15.76 36.88
C VAL A 70 3.32 -16.85 35.87
N PHE A 71 4.05 -17.95 35.80
CA PHE A 71 3.76 -19.04 34.86
C PHE A 71 2.38 -19.68 35.09
N PRO A 72 2.01 -20.16 36.29
CA PRO A 72 0.67 -20.72 36.50
C PRO A 72 -0.44 -19.69 36.22
N LYS A 73 -0.23 -18.41 36.55
CA LYS A 73 -1.21 -17.34 36.29
C LYS A 73 -1.39 -17.05 34.80
N ALA A 74 -0.31 -17.09 34.02
CA ALA A 74 -0.38 -16.96 32.57
C ALA A 74 -1.19 -18.11 31.96
N LEU A 75 -0.91 -19.35 32.40
CA LEU A 75 -1.67 -20.52 31.94
C LEU A 75 -3.15 -20.43 32.32
N ASP A 76 -3.47 -20.12 33.58
CA ASP A 76 -4.84 -19.99 34.07
C ASP A 76 -5.62 -18.92 33.29
N MET A 77 -5.00 -17.76 33.03
CA MET A 77 -5.62 -16.68 32.25
C MET A 77 -6.06 -17.15 30.86
N HIS A 78 -5.20 -17.85 30.11
CA HIS A 78 -5.56 -18.35 28.78
C HIS A 78 -6.55 -19.52 28.84
N LEU A 79 -6.46 -20.39 29.84
CA LEU A 79 -7.43 -21.46 30.05
C LEU A 79 -8.82 -20.89 30.37
N ASP A 80 -8.90 -19.83 31.18
CA ASP A 80 -10.13 -19.11 31.48
C ASP A 80 -10.71 -18.43 30.22
N ASN A 81 -9.86 -17.78 29.40
CA ASN A 81 -10.27 -17.22 28.11
C ASN A 81 -10.86 -18.28 27.19
N ILE A 82 -10.22 -19.46 27.12
CA ILE A 82 -10.72 -20.60 26.33
C ILE A 82 -12.10 -21.05 26.85
N ASN A 83 -12.26 -21.18 28.16
CA ASN A 83 -13.53 -21.60 28.77
C ASN A 83 -14.65 -20.57 28.55
N ALA A 84 -14.32 -19.28 28.65
CA ALA A 84 -15.23 -18.18 28.36
C ALA A 84 -15.65 -18.20 26.87
N ALA A 85 -14.70 -18.35 25.95
CA ALA A 85 -14.96 -18.45 24.52
C ALA A 85 -15.83 -19.68 24.19
N LYS A 86 -15.52 -20.86 24.75
CA LYS A 86 -16.33 -22.09 24.58
C LYS A 86 -17.78 -21.90 25.00
N SER A 87 -17.98 -21.21 26.13
CA SER A 87 -19.30 -20.92 26.70
C SER A 87 -20.05 -19.78 25.97
N SER A 88 -19.35 -19.02 25.12
CA SER A 88 -19.95 -17.93 24.37
C SER A 88 -20.81 -18.42 23.18
N GLY A 89 -21.77 -17.58 22.78
CA GLY A 89 -22.52 -17.72 21.53
C GLY A 89 -21.88 -16.98 20.35
N ALA A 90 -20.61 -16.57 20.46
CA ALA A 90 -19.94 -15.81 19.41
C ALA A 90 -19.74 -16.66 18.14
N LYS A 91 -20.01 -16.06 16.97
CA LYS A 91 -19.73 -16.66 15.67
C LYS A 91 -18.22 -16.74 15.48
N PHE A 92 -17.70 -17.90 15.08
CA PHE A 92 -16.26 -18.18 14.92
C PHE A 92 -15.45 -18.15 16.23
N LYS A 93 -16.07 -18.44 17.38
CA LYS A 93 -15.36 -18.53 18.68
C LYS A 93 -14.14 -19.47 18.67
N TRP A 94 -14.13 -20.45 17.76
CA TRP A 94 -13.00 -21.37 17.63
C TRP A 94 -11.74 -20.69 17.08
N ASP A 95 -11.85 -19.56 16.39
CA ASP A 95 -10.71 -18.73 15.99
C ASP A 95 -9.94 -18.21 17.20
N ASP A 96 -10.67 -17.66 18.18
CA ASP A 96 -10.11 -17.19 19.44
C ASP A 96 -9.53 -18.35 20.24
N ILE A 97 -10.24 -19.47 20.33
CA ILE A 97 -9.75 -20.66 21.05
C ILE A 97 -8.44 -21.19 20.42
N VAL A 98 -8.32 -21.22 19.09
CA VAL A 98 -7.07 -21.59 18.41
C VAL A 98 -5.94 -20.62 18.76
N LYS A 99 -6.22 -19.32 18.85
CA LYS A 99 -5.25 -18.31 19.25
C LYS A 99 -4.77 -18.55 20.69
N GLU A 100 -5.67 -18.75 21.63
CA GLU A 100 -5.32 -18.99 23.03
C GLU A 100 -4.50 -20.28 23.22
N TYR A 101 -4.88 -21.39 22.55
CA TYR A 101 -4.08 -22.62 22.58
C TYR A 101 -2.67 -22.45 22.01
N LYS A 102 -2.50 -21.63 20.96
CA LYS A 102 -1.15 -21.31 20.44
C LYS A 102 -0.32 -20.55 21.46
N ILE A 103 -0.93 -19.65 22.23
CA ILE A 103 -0.24 -18.91 23.28
C ILE A 103 0.16 -19.86 24.41
N LEU A 104 -0.75 -20.72 24.88
CA LEU A 104 -0.43 -21.75 25.88
C LEU A 104 0.76 -22.61 25.47
N ILE A 105 0.78 -23.11 24.23
CA ILE A 105 1.91 -23.89 23.69
C ILE A 105 3.19 -23.05 23.70
N TYR A 106 3.15 -21.81 23.20
CA TYR A 106 4.29 -20.90 23.18
C TYR A 106 4.86 -20.66 24.59
N LEU A 107 4.02 -20.39 25.58
CA LEU A 107 4.44 -20.19 26.97
C LEU A 107 5.06 -21.46 27.56
N THR A 108 4.46 -22.63 27.33
CA THR A 108 5.03 -23.91 27.78
C THR A 108 6.38 -24.20 27.12
N ASP A 109 6.55 -23.88 25.83
CA ASP A 109 7.81 -24.07 25.11
C ASP A 109 8.90 -23.09 25.60
N GLU A 110 8.54 -21.85 25.92
CA GLU A 110 9.46 -20.88 26.53
C GLU A 110 10.03 -21.41 27.85
N VAL A 111 9.18 -21.94 28.75
CA VAL A 111 9.64 -22.53 30.02
C VAL A 111 10.39 -23.83 29.81
N LYS A 112 9.92 -24.69 28.90
CA LYS A 112 10.59 -25.97 28.56
C LYS A 112 12.00 -25.77 28.02
N SER A 113 12.25 -24.67 27.33
CA SER A 113 13.56 -24.34 26.75
C SER A 113 14.57 -23.76 27.74
N LEU A 114 14.19 -23.56 29.01
CA LEU A 114 15.10 -23.07 30.04
C LEU A 114 16.16 -24.14 30.40
N PRO A 115 17.36 -23.70 30.82
CA PRO A 115 18.30 -24.61 31.46
C PRO A 115 17.72 -25.16 32.77
N ASN A 116 18.27 -26.27 33.27
CA ASN A 116 17.88 -26.82 34.57
C ASN A 116 18.06 -25.77 35.68
N LEU A 117 16.95 -25.38 36.31
CA LEU A 117 16.95 -24.37 37.37
C LEU A 117 17.06 -25.07 38.73
N VAL A 118 18.15 -24.83 39.45
CA VAL A 118 18.34 -25.35 40.81
C VAL A 118 18.13 -24.21 41.80
N ASP A 119 17.29 -24.43 42.81
CA ASP A 119 17.07 -23.48 43.88
C ASP A 119 18.30 -23.42 44.77
N LYS A 120 18.92 -22.24 44.86
CA LYS A 120 20.20 -22.05 45.56
C LYS A 120 20.13 -22.33 47.06
N ASN A 121 18.94 -22.25 47.66
CA ASN A 121 18.77 -22.42 49.10
C ASN A 121 18.50 -23.87 49.49
N THR A 122 17.86 -24.64 48.60
CA THR A 122 17.45 -26.03 48.89
C THR A 122 18.23 -27.06 48.10
N ASP A 123 19.01 -26.63 47.10
CA ASP A 123 19.71 -27.49 46.13
C ASP A 123 18.78 -28.45 45.37
N GLN A 124 17.48 -28.11 45.30
CA GLN A 124 16.47 -28.89 44.61
C GLN A 124 16.19 -28.33 43.21
N LEU A 125 15.92 -29.23 42.27
CA LEU A 125 15.50 -28.87 40.92
C LEU A 125 14.10 -28.26 40.95
N ILE A 126 13.92 -27.12 40.28
CA ILE A 126 12.63 -26.47 40.13
C ILE A 126 11.88 -27.17 38.98
N HIS A 127 10.73 -27.74 39.31
CA HIS A 127 9.86 -28.42 38.35
C HIS A 127 8.64 -27.56 38.00
N PHE A 128 8.29 -27.52 36.71
CA PHE A 128 7.08 -26.89 36.19
C PHE A 128 6.15 -27.96 35.61
N ASP A 129 4.84 -27.75 35.77
CA ASP A 129 3.85 -28.56 35.05
C ASP A 129 3.78 -28.09 33.59
N LEU A 130 4.34 -28.90 32.68
CA LEU A 130 4.45 -28.61 31.25
C LEU A 130 3.49 -29.48 30.44
N ARG A 131 2.19 -29.32 30.70
CA ARG A 131 1.14 -29.97 29.91
C ARG A 131 1.25 -29.60 28.43
N SER A 132 1.14 -30.60 27.55
CA SER A 132 0.99 -30.36 26.11
C SER A 132 -0.47 -30.05 25.77
N TYR A 133 -0.67 -29.02 24.95
CA TYR A 133 -1.99 -28.63 24.40
C TYR A 133 -2.11 -28.91 22.90
N SER A 134 -1.21 -29.74 22.35
CA SER A 134 -1.13 -30.01 20.92
C SER A 134 -2.38 -30.70 20.36
N SER A 135 -2.96 -31.64 21.12
CA SER A 135 -4.19 -32.34 20.74
C SER A 135 -5.38 -31.38 20.71
N GLU A 136 -5.54 -30.59 21.76
CA GLU A 136 -6.63 -29.61 21.91
C GLU A 136 -6.53 -28.49 20.87
N LEU A 137 -5.32 -28.05 20.52
CA LEU A 137 -5.11 -27.14 19.39
C LEU A 137 -5.56 -27.78 18.07
N GLY A 138 -5.27 -29.07 17.86
CA GLY A 138 -5.72 -29.82 16.69
C GLY A 138 -7.24 -29.87 16.58
N GLU A 139 -7.91 -30.17 17.69
CA GLU A 139 -9.38 -30.15 17.78
C GLU A 139 -9.94 -28.75 17.53
N ALA A 140 -9.40 -27.72 18.18
CA ALA A 140 -9.83 -26.34 17.99
C ALA A 140 -9.68 -25.87 16.54
N LYS A 141 -8.58 -26.25 15.86
CA LYS A 141 -8.39 -25.98 14.43
C LYS A 141 -9.42 -26.69 13.57
N ASN A 142 -9.75 -27.95 13.86
CA ASN A 142 -10.79 -28.68 13.14
C ASN A 142 -12.17 -28.02 13.30
N ASN A 143 -12.48 -27.55 14.51
CA ASN A 143 -13.75 -26.86 14.78
C ASN A 143 -13.79 -25.47 14.13
N ALA A 144 -12.70 -24.71 14.16
CA ALA A 144 -12.60 -23.42 13.44
C ALA A 144 -12.75 -23.63 11.92
N ALA A 145 -12.11 -24.67 11.37
CA ALA A 145 -12.27 -25.03 9.97
C ALA A 145 -13.73 -25.39 9.64
N GLU A 146 -14.43 -26.10 10.53
CA GLU A 146 -15.84 -26.44 10.35
C GLU A 146 -16.74 -25.19 10.37
N ASP A 147 -16.56 -24.29 11.33
CA ASP A 147 -17.36 -23.05 11.41
C ASP A 147 -17.28 -22.25 10.11
N HIS A 148 -16.06 -22.06 9.60
CA HIS A 148 -15.83 -21.36 8.34
C HIS A 148 -16.35 -22.15 7.13
N TYR A 149 -16.21 -23.46 7.11
CA TYR A 149 -16.75 -24.31 6.05
C TYR A 149 -18.28 -24.19 5.97
N GLN A 150 -18.97 -24.22 7.12
CA GLN A 150 -20.42 -24.10 7.18
C GLN A 150 -20.91 -22.70 6.78
N GLU A 151 -20.19 -21.64 7.17
CA GLU A 151 -20.50 -20.30 6.68
C GLU A 151 -20.30 -20.19 5.16
N GLY A 152 -19.18 -20.73 4.65
CA GLY A 152 -18.89 -20.80 3.22
C GLY A 152 -20.01 -21.50 2.46
N PHE A 153 -20.50 -22.62 2.98
CA PHE A 153 -21.62 -23.38 2.41
C PHE A 153 -22.94 -22.59 2.43
N SER A 154 -23.24 -21.89 3.52
CA SER A 154 -24.42 -21.02 3.64
C SER A 154 -24.41 -19.87 2.63
N LEU A 155 -23.26 -19.22 2.46
CA LEU A 155 -23.07 -18.15 1.47
C LEU A 155 -23.11 -18.70 0.04
N PHE A 156 -22.52 -19.88 -0.18
CA PHE A 156 -22.55 -20.58 -1.46
C PHE A 156 -24.00 -20.92 -1.91
N GLY A 157 -24.92 -21.15 -0.99
CA GLY A 157 -26.34 -21.32 -1.32
C GLY A 157 -27.01 -20.07 -1.93
N ARG A 158 -26.38 -18.89 -1.84
CA ARG A 158 -26.94 -17.61 -2.29
C ARG A 158 -26.42 -17.22 -3.67
N LYS A 159 -27.26 -16.56 -4.47
CA LYS A 159 -26.90 -16.07 -5.83
C LYS A 159 -26.06 -14.79 -5.76
N GLY A 160 -25.22 -14.57 -6.77
CA GLY A 160 -24.50 -13.31 -6.97
C GLY A 160 -23.02 -13.38 -6.57
N ILE A 161 -22.17 -12.80 -7.42
CA ILE A 161 -20.71 -12.87 -7.31
C ILE A 161 -20.17 -12.49 -5.92
N ARG A 162 -20.73 -11.46 -5.27
CA ARG A 162 -20.30 -11.05 -3.92
C ARG A 162 -20.47 -12.17 -2.88
N ASN A 163 -21.55 -12.94 -2.96
CA ASN A 163 -21.75 -14.08 -2.08
C ASN A 163 -20.77 -15.21 -2.41
N ARG A 164 -20.38 -15.36 -3.68
CA ARG A 164 -19.34 -16.33 -4.12
C ARG A 164 -17.97 -15.93 -3.59
N ASP A 165 -17.62 -14.65 -3.67
CA ASP A 165 -16.38 -14.11 -3.13
C ASP A 165 -16.29 -14.34 -1.62
N GLN A 166 -17.37 -14.01 -0.90
CA GLN A 166 -17.44 -14.24 0.55
C GLN A 166 -17.37 -15.73 0.89
N ALA A 167 -18.10 -16.59 0.18
CA ALA A 167 -18.04 -18.04 0.38
C ALA A 167 -16.61 -18.59 0.16
N ALA A 168 -15.94 -18.15 -0.90
CA ALA A 168 -14.58 -18.54 -1.22
C ALA A 168 -13.58 -18.10 -0.12
N GLU A 169 -13.70 -16.90 0.43
CA GLU A 169 -12.87 -16.46 1.56
C GLU A 169 -13.10 -17.28 2.83
N GLN A 170 -14.33 -17.73 3.08
CA GLN A 170 -14.61 -18.64 4.19
C GLN A 170 -13.97 -20.01 3.96
N PHE A 171 -14.10 -20.59 2.76
CA PHE A 171 -13.41 -21.85 2.41
C PHE A 171 -11.88 -21.73 2.48
N LYS A 172 -11.32 -20.58 2.10
CA LYS A 172 -9.89 -20.27 2.24
C LYS A 172 -9.46 -20.29 3.71
N THR A 173 -10.29 -19.70 4.58
CA THR A 173 -10.03 -19.67 6.02
C THR A 173 -10.13 -21.07 6.63
N ALA A 174 -11.10 -21.89 6.21
CA ALA A 174 -11.16 -23.30 6.62
C ALA A 174 -9.86 -24.05 6.25
N ASN A 175 -9.40 -23.89 5.00
CA ASN A 175 -8.13 -24.46 4.53
C ASN A 175 -6.89 -23.92 5.26
N LYS A 176 -6.94 -22.68 5.77
CA LYS A 176 -5.85 -22.10 6.58
C LYS A 176 -5.73 -22.79 7.94
N TYR A 177 -6.84 -23.19 8.55
CA TYR A 177 -6.82 -23.93 9.81
C TYR A 177 -6.43 -25.40 9.61
N VAL A 178 -7.03 -26.04 8.61
CA VAL A 178 -6.77 -27.44 8.25
C VAL A 178 -6.56 -27.53 6.74
N PRO A 179 -5.32 -27.71 6.26
CA PRO A 179 -5.05 -27.82 4.83
C PRO A 179 -5.85 -28.95 4.18
N GLY A 180 -6.58 -28.65 3.11
CA GLY A 180 -7.42 -29.62 2.42
C GLY A 180 -8.67 -29.99 3.23
N TYR A 181 -9.25 -29.04 3.98
CA TYR A 181 -10.43 -29.31 4.79
C TYR A 181 -11.62 -29.69 3.92
N LYS A 182 -12.00 -30.97 3.99
CA LYS A 182 -13.10 -31.56 3.19
C LYS A 182 -12.92 -31.22 1.70
N ASP A 183 -13.96 -30.68 1.09
CA ASP A 183 -14.03 -30.24 -0.30
C ASP A 183 -14.09 -28.71 -0.43
N ALA A 184 -13.59 -27.96 0.57
CA ALA A 184 -13.66 -26.49 0.62
C ALA A 184 -13.16 -25.81 -0.67
N SER A 185 -12.00 -26.23 -1.19
CA SER A 185 -11.46 -25.71 -2.46
C SER A 185 -12.35 -26.06 -3.66
N THR A 186 -12.95 -27.25 -3.66
CA THR A 186 -13.87 -27.71 -4.70
C THR A 186 -15.17 -26.92 -4.69
N LEU A 187 -15.72 -26.61 -3.52
CA LEU A 187 -16.92 -25.79 -3.37
C LEU A 187 -16.67 -24.34 -3.78
N ALA A 188 -15.50 -23.78 -3.44
CA ALA A 188 -15.12 -22.45 -3.91
C ALA A 188 -15.05 -22.41 -5.45
N ALA A 189 -14.36 -23.38 -6.07
CA ALA A 189 -14.29 -23.51 -7.53
C ALA A 189 -15.69 -23.67 -8.16
N GLU A 190 -16.53 -24.52 -7.57
CA GLU A 190 -17.89 -24.76 -8.05
C GLU A 190 -18.74 -23.49 -7.98
N GLY A 191 -18.57 -22.67 -6.94
CA GLY A 191 -19.39 -21.47 -6.74
C GLY A 191 -19.18 -20.46 -7.86
N TYR A 192 -17.92 -20.24 -8.22
CA TYR A 192 -17.55 -19.40 -9.35
C TYR A 192 -17.97 -20.02 -10.69
N TYR A 193 -17.81 -21.33 -10.85
CA TYR A 193 -18.24 -22.04 -12.07
C TYR A 193 -19.74 -21.87 -12.32
N GLN A 194 -20.58 -22.07 -11.31
CA GLN A 194 -22.04 -21.90 -11.42
C GLN A 194 -22.43 -20.44 -11.69
N GLU A 195 -21.76 -19.48 -11.07
CA GLU A 195 -21.99 -18.05 -11.37
C GLU A 195 -21.62 -17.73 -12.83
N GLY A 196 -20.49 -18.26 -13.33
CA GLY A 196 -20.08 -18.15 -14.73
C GLY A 196 -21.13 -18.74 -15.68
N LEU A 197 -21.69 -19.91 -15.35
CA LEU A 197 -22.79 -20.52 -16.12
C LEU A 197 -24.05 -19.64 -16.12
N LEU A 198 -24.39 -19.02 -14.99
CA LEU A 198 -25.54 -18.12 -14.91
C LEU A 198 -25.35 -16.84 -15.73
N LEU A 199 -24.16 -16.25 -15.68
CA LEU A 199 -23.83 -15.02 -16.41
C LEU A 199 -23.71 -15.28 -17.91
N SER A 200 -23.07 -16.38 -18.31
CA SER A 200 -22.87 -16.72 -19.73
C SER A 200 -24.17 -16.96 -20.51
N LYS A 201 -25.29 -17.23 -19.84
CA LYS A 201 -26.63 -17.35 -20.44
C LYS A 201 -27.28 -16.00 -20.80
N LYS A 202 -26.74 -14.89 -20.32
CA LYS A 202 -27.28 -13.54 -20.55
C LYS A 202 -26.52 -12.83 -21.67
N GLU A 203 -27.21 -12.00 -22.43
CA GLU A 203 -26.59 -11.15 -23.44
C GLU A 203 -25.91 -9.92 -22.81
N GLY A 204 -24.84 -9.45 -23.46
CA GLY A 204 -24.15 -8.22 -23.08
C GLY A 204 -22.66 -8.44 -22.86
N VAL A 205 -21.84 -7.61 -23.49
CA VAL A 205 -20.37 -7.68 -23.44
C VAL A 205 -19.87 -7.65 -22.00
N ASP A 206 -20.39 -6.73 -21.18
CA ASP A 206 -19.96 -6.60 -19.78
C ASP A 206 -20.35 -7.82 -18.93
N ILE A 207 -21.48 -8.45 -19.23
CA ILE A 207 -21.92 -9.67 -18.55
C ILE A 207 -21.06 -10.86 -18.94
N GLN A 208 -20.69 -10.97 -20.23
CA GLN A 208 -19.81 -12.03 -20.72
C GLN A 208 -18.38 -11.88 -20.20
N LYS A 209 -17.89 -10.63 -20.03
CA LYS A 209 -16.65 -10.35 -19.31
C LYS A 209 -16.70 -10.84 -17.86
N GLN A 210 -17.80 -10.59 -17.13
CA GLN A 210 -17.97 -11.11 -15.77
C GLN A 210 -18.04 -12.64 -15.74
N ALA A 211 -18.71 -13.26 -16.72
CA ALA A 211 -18.74 -14.72 -16.85
C ALA A 211 -17.34 -15.31 -17.03
N ALA A 212 -16.53 -14.72 -17.92
CA ALA A 212 -15.14 -15.11 -18.13
C ALA A 212 -14.33 -15.01 -16.83
N LYS A 213 -14.43 -13.88 -16.10
CA LYS A 213 -13.76 -13.71 -14.80
C LYS A 213 -14.17 -14.75 -13.78
N ALA A 214 -15.45 -15.13 -13.72
CA ALA A 214 -15.91 -16.19 -12.84
C ALA A 214 -15.30 -17.55 -13.21
N PHE A 215 -15.22 -17.90 -14.49
CA PHE A 215 -14.54 -19.14 -14.92
C PHE A 215 -13.03 -19.12 -14.61
N THR A 216 -12.37 -17.97 -14.71
CA THR A 216 -10.97 -17.82 -14.29
C THR A 216 -10.83 -17.99 -12.78
N ALA A 217 -11.73 -17.40 -11.98
CA ALA A 217 -11.72 -17.56 -10.53
C ALA A 217 -11.89 -19.03 -10.11
N ALA A 218 -12.73 -19.81 -10.79
CA ALA A 218 -12.82 -21.25 -10.57
C ALA A 218 -11.48 -21.97 -10.81
N GLN A 219 -10.74 -21.57 -11.85
CA GLN A 219 -9.43 -22.14 -12.20
C GLN A 219 -8.32 -21.76 -11.21
N VAL A 220 -8.42 -20.61 -10.55
CA VAL A 220 -7.50 -20.22 -9.45
C VAL A 220 -7.60 -21.20 -8.29
N TRP A 221 -8.81 -21.67 -7.98
CA TRP A 221 -9.04 -22.64 -6.92
C TRP A 221 -8.63 -24.06 -7.32
N ILE A 222 -9.03 -24.49 -8.52
CA ILE A 222 -8.66 -25.80 -9.06
C ILE A 222 -8.29 -25.61 -10.54
N PRO A 223 -6.99 -25.72 -10.90
CA PRO A 223 -6.56 -25.63 -12.28
C PRO A 223 -7.31 -26.64 -13.17
N GLY A 224 -7.87 -26.17 -14.30
CA GLY A 224 -8.64 -27.03 -15.20
C GLY A 224 -9.98 -27.52 -14.61
N TYR A 225 -10.58 -26.78 -13.68
CA TYR A 225 -11.86 -27.16 -13.08
C TYR A 225 -12.95 -27.37 -14.14
N LYS A 226 -13.39 -28.62 -14.34
CA LYS A 226 -14.39 -29.00 -15.35
C LYS A 226 -14.01 -28.45 -16.75
N ASP A 227 -14.99 -27.93 -17.49
CA ASP A 227 -14.83 -27.26 -18.79
C ASP A 227 -14.65 -25.74 -18.66
N SER A 228 -14.32 -25.22 -17.47
CA SER A 228 -14.12 -23.79 -17.24
C SER A 228 -13.10 -23.13 -18.17
N PRO A 229 -11.99 -23.77 -18.64
CA PRO A 229 -11.10 -23.13 -19.61
C PRO A 229 -11.79 -22.89 -20.96
N THR A 230 -12.61 -23.85 -21.41
CA THR A 230 -13.38 -23.75 -22.66
C THR A 230 -14.47 -22.68 -22.55
N LEU A 231 -15.19 -22.66 -21.42
CA LEU A 231 -16.24 -21.67 -21.16
C LEU A 231 -15.66 -20.27 -20.98
N TYR A 232 -14.50 -20.14 -20.33
CA TYR A 232 -13.73 -18.89 -20.28
C TYR A 232 -13.41 -18.41 -21.69
N ALA A 233 -12.83 -19.25 -22.56
CA ALA A 233 -12.47 -18.83 -23.91
C ALA A 233 -13.69 -18.34 -24.71
N LYS A 234 -14.85 -19.00 -24.56
CA LYS A 234 -16.12 -18.59 -25.17
C LYS A 234 -16.63 -17.27 -24.61
N ALA A 235 -16.73 -17.16 -23.29
CA ALA A 235 -17.23 -15.97 -22.61
C ALA A 235 -16.30 -14.76 -22.83
N ARG A 236 -14.99 -14.99 -22.83
CA ARG A 236 -13.98 -13.97 -23.15
C ARG A 236 -14.21 -13.40 -24.53
N ARG A 237 -14.31 -14.24 -25.57
CA ARG A 237 -14.57 -13.78 -26.95
C ARG A 237 -15.85 -12.94 -27.03
N ALA A 238 -16.91 -13.35 -26.34
CA ALA A 238 -18.18 -12.60 -26.29
C ALA A 238 -18.11 -11.33 -25.41
N GLY A 239 -17.16 -11.28 -24.47
CA GLY A 239 -16.90 -10.17 -23.56
C GLY A 239 -15.84 -9.19 -24.06
N ILE A 240 -15.27 -9.39 -25.26
CA ILE A 240 -14.36 -8.43 -25.87
C ILE A 240 -15.14 -7.19 -26.28
N LYS A 241 -14.78 -6.07 -25.68
CA LYS A 241 -15.22 -4.74 -26.08
C LYS A 241 -14.36 -4.25 -27.23
N ARG A 242 -14.97 -4.13 -28.40
CA ARG A 242 -14.34 -3.53 -29.59
C ARG A 242 -14.53 -2.01 -29.58
N LEU A 243 -13.43 -1.26 -29.56
CA LEU A 243 -13.38 0.21 -29.51
C LEU A 243 -12.68 0.74 -30.76
N ALA A 244 -13.32 1.66 -31.48
CA ALA A 244 -12.66 2.46 -32.51
C ALA A 244 -12.26 3.83 -31.94
N MET A 245 -11.09 4.31 -32.30
CA MET A 245 -10.60 5.63 -31.88
C MET A 245 -10.24 6.47 -33.10
N PHE A 246 -10.83 7.66 -33.21
CA PHE A 246 -10.46 8.61 -34.26
C PHE A 246 -9.36 9.56 -33.78
N PRO A 247 -8.49 10.06 -34.69
CA PRO A 247 -7.57 11.14 -34.38
C PRO A 247 -8.31 12.33 -33.78
N PHE A 248 -7.67 13.00 -32.82
CA PHE A 248 -8.27 14.18 -32.20
C PHE A 248 -8.28 15.35 -33.19
N GLU A 249 -9.43 16.03 -33.30
CA GLU A 249 -9.55 17.20 -34.16
C GLU A 249 -8.83 18.40 -33.53
N ASP A 250 -7.84 18.99 -34.21
CA ASP A 250 -7.15 20.17 -33.73
C ASP A 250 -7.94 21.46 -34.03
N LYS A 251 -8.52 22.04 -32.98
CA LYS A 251 -9.23 23.33 -32.97
C LYS A 251 -8.49 24.40 -32.17
N SER A 252 -7.22 24.18 -31.86
CA SER A 252 -6.42 25.11 -31.05
C SER A 252 -6.04 26.40 -31.77
N GLY A 253 -6.18 26.42 -33.10
CA GLY A 253 -5.67 27.49 -33.96
C GLY A 253 -4.15 27.47 -34.10
N LYS A 254 -3.47 26.41 -33.64
CA LYS A 254 -2.02 26.19 -33.75
C LYS A 254 -1.65 25.18 -34.84
N GLY A 255 -2.57 24.91 -35.76
CA GLY A 255 -2.48 23.84 -36.75
C GLY A 255 -1.09 23.73 -37.40
N GLY A 256 -0.44 22.58 -37.23
CA GLY A 256 0.88 22.27 -37.76
C GLY A 256 2.07 22.90 -37.02
N GLN A 257 1.87 23.90 -36.15
CA GLN A 257 2.94 24.55 -35.40
C GLN A 257 3.67 23.58 -34.47
N TYR A 258 2.92 22.63 -33.88
CA TYR A 258 3.45 21.63 -32.95
C TYR A 258 3.32 20.20 -33.52
N GLY A 259 3.33 20.08 -34.86
CA GLY A 259 3.15 18.80 -35.55
C GLY A 259 1.71 18.26 -35.53
N ALA A 260 1.57 16.95 -35.76
CA ALA A 260 0.28 16.26 -35.85
C ALA A 260 -0.23 15.84 -34.46
N VAL A 261 -0.47 16.81 -33.58
CA VAL A 261 -0.86 16.58 -32.17
C VAL A 261 -2.00 15.58 -32.02
N GLY A 262 -3.01 15.65 -32.89
CA GLY A 262 -4.16 14.74 -32.82
C GLY A 262 -3.85 13.27 -33.12
N ASP A 263 -2.91 13.01 -34.02
CA ASP A 263 -2.44 11.66 -34.35
C ASP A 263 -1.47 11.14 -33.29
N THR A 264 -0.54 11.99 -32.83
CA THR A 264 0.42 11.62 -31.79
C THR A 264 -0.28 11.24 -30.48
N ILE A 265 -1.35 11.97 -30.09
CA ILE A 265 -2.18 11.61 -28.93
C ILE A 265 -2.82 10.23 -29.13
N LEU A 266 -3.40 9.98 -30.31
CA LEU A 266 -4.04 8.71 -30.63
C LEU A 266 -3.04 7.55 -30.53
N ASP A 267 -1.90 7.67 -31.23
CA ASP A 267 -0.87 6.63 -31.27
C ASP A 267 -0.27 6.37 -29.88
N GLY A 268 -0.08 7.43 -29.10
CA GLY A 268 0.37 7.34 -27.72
C GLY A 268 -0.61 6.57 -26.83
N ILE A 269 -1.91 6.85 -26.93
CA ILE A 269 -2.95 6.13 -26.16
C ILE A 269 -3.00 4.66 -26.59
N VAL A 270 -3.02 4.39 -27.90
CA VAL A 270 -3.05 3.02 -28.43
C VAL A 270 -1.84 2.24 -27.96
N SER A 271 -0.63 2.82 -28.07
CA SER A 271 0.61 2.20 -27.59
C SER A 271 0.55 1.90 -26.10
N ASP A 272 0.12 2.87 -25.28
CA ASP A 272 0.06 2.69 -23.83
C ASP A 272 -0.97 1.63 -23.41
N ILE A 273 -2.12 1.52 -24.09
CA ILE A 273 -3.12 0.48 -23.84
C ILE A 273 -2.62 -0.88 -24.33
N MET A 274 -2.03 -0.97 -25.52
CA MET A 274 -1.51 -2.24 -26.07
C MET A 274 -0.39 -2.84 -25.21
N ASN A 275 0.34 -2.01 -24.47
CA ASN A 275 1.35 -2.45 -23.51
C ASN A 275 0.75 -2.92 -22.16
N ASP A 276 -0.58 -2.91 -21.99
CA ASP A 276 -1.27 -3.39 -20.79
C ASP A 276 -2.05 -4.68 -21.09
N SER A 277 -1.48 -5.82 -20.68
CA SER A 277 -2.08 -7.15 -20.88
C SER A 277 -3.45 -7.32 -20.20
N GLN A 278 -3.71 -6.63 -19.09
CA GLN A 278 -4.99 -6.71 -18.39
C GLN A 278 -6.07 -5.92 -19.12
N ALA A 279 -5.73 -4.74 -19.64
CA ALA A 279 -6.65 -3.94 -20.45
C ALA A 279 -6.99 -4.67 -21.76
N THR A 280 -5.98 -5.21 -22.45
CA THR A 280 -6.15 -5.91 -23.74
C THR A 280 -6.79 -7.29 -23.62
N GLU A 281 -7.00 -7.82 -22.42
CA GLU A 281 -7.71 -9.08 -22.24
C GLU A 281 -9.17 -8.99 -22.74
N PHE A 282 -9.84 -7.86 -22.48
CA PHE A 282 -11.26 -7.61 -22.80
C PHE A 282 -11.49 -6.35 -23.64
N LEU A 283 -10.44 -5.69 -24.12
CA LEU A 283 -10.54 -4.54 -25.02
C LEU A 283 -9.77 -4.83 -26.31
N GLU A 284 -10.44 -4.64 -27.44
CA GLU A 284 -9.84 -4.68 -28.76
C GLU A 284 -9.95 -3.29 -29.40
N ILE A 285 -8.80 -2.69 -29.71
CA ILE A 285 -8.76 -1.41 -30.42
C ILE A 285 -8.70 -1.69 -31.92
N VAL A 286 -9.62 -1.09 -32.68
CA VAL A 286 -9.59 -1.13 -34.15
C VAL A 286 -8.54 -0.17 -34.68
N SER A 287 -7.70 -0.67 -35.60
CA SER A 287 -6.60 0.10 -36.16
C SER A 287 -7.05 1.35 -36.93
N ARG A 288 -6.19 2.38 -36.91
CA ARG A 288 -6.34 3.63 -37.66
C ARG A 288 -6.49 3.38 -39.17
N ASP A 289 -5.80 2.40 -39.73
CA ASP A 289 -5.86 2.08 -41.15
C ASP A 289 -7.23 1.56 -41.59
N HIS A 290 -7.86 0.72 -40.76
CA HIS A 290 -9.22 0.24 -41.02
C HIS A 290 -10.23 1.39 -40.98
N LEU A 291 -10.06 2.33 -40.04
CA LEU A 291 -10.87 3.54 -39.96
C LEU A 291 -10.71 4.41 -41.20
N GLY A 292 -9.47 4.67 -41.64
CA GLY A 292 -9.17 5.48 -42.81
C GLY A 292 -9.77 4.90 -44.10
N LYS A 293 -9.67 3.58 -44.29
CA LYS A 293 -10.24 2.88 -45.44
C LYS A 293 -11.77 3.02 -45.49
N VAL A 294 -12.45 2.78 -44.37
CA VAL A 294 -13.92 2.92 -44.30
C VAL A 294 -14.36 4.37 -44.53
N LEU A 295 -13.66 5.34 -43.95
CA LEU A 295 -13.97 6.76 -44.15
C LEU A 295 -13.83 7.20 -45.62
N ALA A 296 -12.76 6.74 -46.29
CA ALA A 296 -12.51 7.05 -47.69
C ALA A 296 -13.54 6.40 -48.62
N GLU A 297 -13.83 5.12 -48.42
CA GLU A 297 -14.79 4.35 -49.23
C GLU A 297 -16.21 4.90 -49.11
N GLN A 298 -16.64 5.28 -47.90
CA GLN A 298 -17.99 5.78 -47.64
C GLN A 298 -18.13 7.29 -47.85
N LYS A 299 -17.05 7.99 -48.20
CA LYS A 299 -17.00 9.47 -48.33
C LYS A 299 -17.46 10.19 -47.06
N LEU A 300 -17.33 9.57 -45.89
CA LEU A 300 -17.88 10.04 -44.61
C LEU A 300 -16.99 11.06 -43.89
N GLY A 301 -15.83 11.40 -44.44
CA GLY A 301 -14.83 12.32 -43.85
C GLY A 301 -14.69 13.68 -44.53
N MET A 302 -15.56 14.05 -45.47
CA MET A 302 -15.38 15.25 -46.31
C MET A 302 -15.52 16.59 -45.57
N SER A 303 -16.08 16.61 -44.36
CA SER A 303 -16.26 17.84 -43.56
C SER A 303 -15.26 18.02 -42.43
N GLY A 304 -14.35 17.06 -42.18
CA GLY A 304 -13.43 17.06 -41.03
C GLY A 304 -14.10 16.88 -39.66
N VAL A 305 -15.42 17.09 -39.55
CA VAL A 305 -16.19 16.98 -38.31
C VAL A 305 -16.93 15.65 -38.25
N ILE A 306 -16.56 14.78 -37.31
CA ILE A 306 -17.28 13.53 -37.05
C ILE A 306 -18.42 13.80 -36.06
N ASN A 307 -19.65 13.76 -36.57
CA ASN A 307 -20.87 13.79 -35.76
C ASN A 307 -21.25 12.38 -35.29
N ILE A 308 -22.26 12.29 -34.41
CA ILE A 308 -22.70 11.01 -33.83
C ILE A 308 -23.22 10.05 -34.91
N SER A 309 -23.99 10.54 -35.90
CA SER A 309 -24.53 9.69 -36.96
C SER A 309 -23.44 9.07 -37.83
N THR A 310 -22.43 9.87 -38.21
CA THR A 310 -21.30 9.41 -38.99
C THR A 310 -20.46 8.41 -38.19
N ALA A 311 -20.20 8.70 -36.90
CA ALA A 311 -19.53 7.76 -36.01
C ALA A 311 -20.29 6.43 -35.95
N THR A 312 -21.59 6.44 -35.65
CA THR A 312 -22.39 5.20 -35.58
C THR A 312 -22.39 4.42 -36.91
N GLN A 313 -22.47 5.10 -38.06
CA GLN A 313 -22.39 4.43 -39.37
C GLN A 313 -21.04 3.73 -39.57
N VAL A 314 -19.93 4.43 -39.32
CA VAL A 314 -18.59 3.84 -39.40
C VAL A 314 -18.43 2.71 -38.38
N GLY A 315 -18.97 2.87 -37.18
CA GLY A 315 -18.91 1.87 -36.13
C GLY A 315 -19.64 0.58 -36.48
N ASN A 316 -20.82 0.69 -37.11
CA ASN A 316 -21.57 -0.47 -37.61
C ASN A 316 -20.81 -1.22 -38.70
N ILE A 317 -20.11 -0.51 -39.59
CA ILE A 317 -19.29 -1.13 -40.65
C ILE A 317 -18.08 -1.85 -40.04
N LEU A 318 -17.44 -1.26 -39.04
CA LEU A 318 -16.27 -1.83 -38.37
C LEU A 318 -16.61 -2.91 -37.32
N GLY A 319 -17.90 -3.08 -37.02
CA GLY A 319 -18.37 -3.99 -35.97
C GLY A 319 -17.81 -3.62 -34.60
N VAL A 320 -17.72 -2.32 -34.28
CA VAL A 320 -17.28 -1.85 -32.96
C VAL A 320 -18.47 -1.57 -32.07
N HIS A 321 -18.27 -1.75 -30.76
CA HIS A 321 -19.30 -1.47 -29.77
C HIS A 321 -19.33 0.01 -29.44
N GLU A 322 -18.16 0.64 -29.40
CA GLU A 322 -17.98 2.03 -29.01
C GLU A 322 -16.99 2.75 -29.90
N ILE A 323 -17.18 4.07 -29.97
CA ILE A 323 -16.28 4.99 -30.66
C ILE A 323 -15.83 6.07 -29.69
N LEU A 324 -14.52 6.29 -29.66
CA LEU A 324 -13.91 7.45 -29.03
C LEU A 324 -13.48 8.44 -30.10
N THR A 325 -13.87 9.69 -29.92
CA THR A 325 -13.40 10.82 -30.71
C THR A 325 -13.29 12.04 -29.81
N GLY A 326 -12.44 12.99 -30.17
CA GLY A 326 -12.22 14.17 -29.38
C GLY A 326 -11.68 15.33 -30.19
N GLN A 327 -11.49 16.44 -29.49
CA GLN A 327 -10.97 17.67 -30.06
C GLN A 327 -10.00 18.33 -29.08
N ILE A 328 -8.94 18.92 -29.61
CA ILE A 328 -8.01 19.79 -28.88
C ILE A 328 -8.44 21.22 -29.13
N THR A 329 -8.95 21.91 -28.11
CA THR A 329 -9.51 23.25 -28.26
C THR A 329 -8.50 24.35 -27.97
N LYS A 330 -7.43 24.04 -27.22
CA LYS A 330 -6.42 25.04 -26.85
C LYS A 330 -5.06 24.39 -26.60
N ILE A 331 -4.02 24.97 -27.17
CA ILE A 331 -2.62 24.72 -26.82
C ILE A 331 -2.04 26.05 -26.37
N SER A 332 -1.50 26.09 -25.16
CA SER A 332 -0.95 27.30 -24.56
C SER A 332 0.45 27.02 -24.05
N VAL A 333 1.39 27.87 -24.44
CA VAL A 333 2.77 27.83 -23.96
C VAL A 333 2.98 29.04 -23.08
N THR A 334 3.37 28.79 -21.84
CA THR A 334 3.89 29.81 -20.93
C THR A 334 5.36 30.01 -21.31
N PRO A 335 5.72 31.18 -21.88
CA PRO A 335 7.10 31.43 -22.29
C PRO A 335 8.03 31.43 -21.07
N GLU A 336 9.32 31.26 -21.32
CA GLU A 336 10.32 31.33 -20.27
C GLU A 336 10.27 32.68 -19.55
N GLN A 337 10.14 32.63 -18.23
CA GLN A 337 10.23 33.78 -17.34
C GLN A 337 11.27 33.52 -16.27
N THR A 338 12.27 34.39 -16.18
CA THR A 338 13.27 34.36 -15.11
C THR A 338 13.03 35.52 -14.16
N THR A 339 12.76 35.21 -12.90
CA THR A 339 12.69 36.17 -11.80
C THR A 339 13.96 36.09 -10.97
N SER A 340 14.31 37.18 -10.28
CA SER A 340 15.46 37.16 -9.37
C SER A 340 15.21 37.96 -8.10
N LYS A 341 15.79 37.50 -7.00
CA LYS A 341 15.77 38.17 -5.69
C LYS A 341 17.19 38.25 -5.15
N SER A 342 17.57 39.44 -4.68
CA SER A 342 18.85 39.64 -4.00
C SER A 342 18.68 39.60 -2.49
N ILE A 343 19.56 38.89 -1.81
CA ILE A 343 19.66 38.84 -0.35
C ILE A 343 21.12 39.02 0.07
N GLN A 344 21.33 39.56 1.26
CA GLN A 344 22.66 39.64 1.87
C GLN A 344 22.73 38.64 3.02
N GLN A 345 23.78 37.82 3.05
CA GLN A 345 24.07 36.90 4.14
C GLN A 345 25.36 37.31 4.83
N LYS A 346 25.34 37.25 6.17
CA LYS A 346 26.50 37.53 7.03
C LYS A 346 26.74 36.34 7.94
N LYS A 347 28.00 36.06 8.23
CA LYS A 347 28.42 35.02 9.18
C LYS A 347 29.69 35.43 9.88
N GLU A 348 29.75 35.21 11.19
CA GLU A 348 31.01 35.30 11.92
C GLU A 348 31.86 34.06 11.63
N VAL A 349 33.08 34.29 11.16
CA VAL A 349 34.06 33.25 10.88
C VAL A 349 35.34 33.54 11.62
N CYS A 350 36.04 32.48 12.04
CA CYS A 350 37.38 32.62 12.59
C CYS A 350 38.32 33.02 11.43
N ASP A 351 38.70 34.29 11.39
CA ASP A 351 39.59 34.84 10.36
C ASP A 351 41.03 34.37 10.58
N ARG A 352 41.49 34.49 11.83
CA ARG A 352 42.84 34.13 12.24
C ARG A 352 42.85 33.61 13.67
N LYS A 353 43.75 32.66 13.94
CA LYS A 353 43.96 32.13 15.29
C LYS A 353 45.13 32.85 15.94
N LYS A 354 44.96 33.28 17.19
CA LYS A 354 46.05 33.77 18.04
C LYS A 354 46.40 32.71 19.08
N LYS A 355 47.69 32.56 19.37
CA LYS A 355 48.15 31.72 20.47
C LYS A 355 47.99 32.48 21.78
N VAL A 356 47.29 31.87 22.74
CA VAL A 356 47.07 32.42 24.08
C VAL A 356 47.45 31.37 25.10
N VAL A 357 48.22 31.75 26.12
CA VAL A 357 48.58 30.86 27.22
C VAL A 357 47.53 31.02 28.33
N LYS A 358 46.79 29.94 28.61
CA LYS A 358 45.89 29.83 29.77
C LYS A 358 46.32 28.62 30.59
N ASP A 359 46.50 28.80 31.89
CA ASP A 359 46.93 27.75 32.84
C ASP A 359 48.22 27.00 32.41
N GLY A 360 49.21 27.74 31.89
CA GLY A 360 50.51 27.17 31.50
C GLY A 360 50.52 26.29 30.23
N LYS A 361 49.39 26.18 29.51
CA LYS A 361 49.29 25.45 28.23
C LYS A 361 48.94 26.39 27.08
N GLU A 362 49.64 26.29 25.95
CA GLU A 362 49.31 27.01 24.72
C GLU A 362 47.93 26.56 24.21
N ARG A 363 47.04 27.52 23.95
CA ARG A 363 45.76 27.29 23.27
C ARG A 363 45.63 28.25 22.09
N GLU A 364 44.95 27.80 21.05
CA GLU A 364 44.57 28.66 19.93
C GLU A 364 43.20 29.28 20.22
N GLU A 365 43.13 30.61 20.19
CA GLU A 365 41.87 31.36 20.30
C GLU A 365 41.56 32.02 18.95
N CYS A 366 40.30 31.92 18.50
CA CYS A 366 39.86 32.52 17.25
C CYS A 366 39.63 34.03 17.39
N ILE A 367 40.15 34.79 16.42
CA ILE A 367 39.75 36.17 16.16
C ILE A 367 38.61 36.10 15.13
N TRP A 368 37.43 36.51 15.57
CA TRP A 368 36.22 36.48 14.77
C TRP A 368 36.13 37.70 13.86
N ASP A 369 35.79 37.50 12.59
CA ASP A 369 35.44 38.54 11.63
C ASP A 369 34.07 38.25 11.01
N THR A 370 33.35 39.29 10.62
CA THR A 370 32.04 39.17 9.97
C THR A 370 32.22 39.22 8.46
N VAL A 371 32.10 38.07 7.82
CA VAL A 371 32.13 37.97 6.36
C VAL A 371 30.74 38.13 5.76
N VAL A 372 30.67 38.70 4.55
CA VAL A 372 29.42 39.05 3.86
C VAL A 372 29.41 38.46 2.46
N ALA A 373 28.26 37.92 2.05
CA ALA A 373 27.96 37.56 0.67
C ALA A 373 26.63 38.19 0.21
N ASN A 374 26.64 38.80 -0.97
CA ASN A 374 25.43 39.22 -1.67
C ASN A 374 25.04 38.09 -2.62
N VAL A 375 23.88 37.49 -2.39
CA VAL A 375 23.37 36.35 -3.15
C VAL A 375 22.20 36.82 -4.00
N LYS A 376 22.26 36.54 -5.30
CA LYS A 376 21.16 36.71 -6.22
C LYS A 376 20.60 35.34 -6.58
N ILE A 377 19.39 35.06 -6.11
CA ILE A 377 18.65 33.83 -6.36
C ILE A 377 17.78 34.05 -7.59
N TYR A 378 17.87 33.14 -8.56
CA TYR A 378 17.07 33.12 -9.76
C TYR A 378 16.03 31.99 -9.68
N ASN A 379 14.86 32.23 -10.24
CA ASN A 379 13.85 31.22 -10.47
C ASN A 379 13.33 31.38 -11.90
N ARG A 380 13.48 30.32 -12.69
CA ARG A 380 13.05 30.22 -14.08
C ARG A 380 11.86 29.29 -14.16
N LYS A 381 10.80 29.76 -14.81
CA LYS A 381 9.60 28.97 -15.10
C LYS A 381 9.28 29.01 -16.58
N ALA A 382 8.81 27.88 -17.10
CA ALA A 382 8.24 27.76 -18.43
C ALA A 382 7.22 26.61 -18.40
N GLY A 383 6.30 26.54 -19.36
CA GLY A 383 5.36 25.44 -19.35
C GLY A 383 4.50 25.37 -20.58
N ALA A 384 3.74 24.29 -20.69
CA ALA A 384 2.70 24.16 -21.68
C ALA A 384 1.46 23.51 -21.08
N THR A 385 0.31 23.80 -21.70
CA THR A 385 -0.97 23.21 -21.38
C THR A 385 -1.71 22.92 -22.67
N ILE A 386 -2.17 21.68 -22.80
CA ILE A 386 -3.04 21.22 -23.89
C ILE A 386 -4.40 20.94 -23.27
N SER A 387 -5.46 21.49 -23.84
CA SER A 387 -6.82 21.33 -23.34
C SER A 387 -7.77 20.94 -24.46
N GLY A 388 -8.75 20.10 -24.15
CA GLY A 388 -9.69 19.59 -25.12
C GLY A 388 -10.88 18.87 -24.49
N SER A 389 -11.55 18.05 -25.28
CA SER A 389 -12.62 17.19 -24.80
C SER A 389 -12.71 15.92 -25.64
N TYR A 390 -13.08 14.80 -25.02
CA TYR A 390 -13.39 13.56 -25.74
C TYR A 390 -14.83 13.15 -25.44
N LYS A 391 -15.38 12.34 -26.34
CA LYS A 391 -16.71 11.73 -26.22
C LYS A 391 -16.64 10.25 -26.56
N VAL A 392 -17.42 9.46 -25.83
CA VAL A 392 -17.63 8.03 -26.09
C VAL A 392 -19.04 7.83 -26.59
N ILE A 393 -19.18 7.20 -27.75
CA ILE A 393 -20.45 6.96 -28.43
C ILE A 393 -20.72 5.46 -28.43
N ASP A 394 -21.89 5.07 -27.95
CA ASP A 394 -22.37 3.70 -28.09
C ASP A 394 -22.95 3.49 -29.49
N VAL A 395 -22.35 2.58 -30.25
CA VAL A 395 -22.73 2.36 -31.65
C VAL A 395 -24.13 1.75 -31.75
N LYS A 396 -24.45 0.78 -30.88
CA LYS A 396 -25.73 0.06 -30.92
C LYS A 396 -26.93 0.97 -30.68
N SER A 397 -26.84 1.85 -29.68
CA SER A 397 -27.93 2.77 -29.31
C SER A 397 -27.85 4.12 -30.01
N ALA A 398 -26.76 4.41 -30.71
CA ALA A 398 -26.46 5.72 -31.29
C ALA A 398 -26.51 6.86 -30.25
N LYS A 399 -26.17 6.57 -29.00
CA LYS A 399 -26.21 7.54 -27.89
C LYS A 399 -24.82 7.91 -27.43
N LEU A 400 -24.69 9.18 -27.04
CA LEU A 400 -23.55 9.66 -26.28
C LEU A 400 -23.56 8.98 -24.91
N LYS A 401 -22.51 8.21 -24.59
CA LYS A 401 -22.31 7.63 -23.26
C LYS A 401 -21.70 8.63 -22.30
N GLU A 402 -20.68 9.33 -22.78
CA GLU A 402 -19.86 10.18 -21.93
C GLU A 402 -19.23 11.32 -22.72
N THR A 403 -19.02 12.45 -22.05
CA THR A 403 -18.19 13.56 -22.53
C THR A 403 -17.39 14.08 -21.36
N GLN A 404 -16.08 14.20 -21.53
CA GLN A 404 -15.17 14.67 -20.49
C GLN A 404 -14.22 15.73 -21.03
N HIS A 405 -13.86 16.66 -20.15
CA HIS A 405 -12.75 17.57 -20.39
C HIS A 405 -11.42 16.84 -20.21
N LEU A 406 -10.46 17.14 -21.05
CA LEU A 406 -9.09 16.61 -20.94
C LEU A 406 -8.09 17.74 -20.92
N SER A 407 -7.09 17.62 -20.05
CA SER A 407 -6.02 18.60 -19.94
C SER A 407 -4.70 17.93 -19.59
N GLY A 408 -3.69 18.19 -20.43
CA GLY A 408 -2.30 17.84 -20.20
C GLY A 408 -1.49 19.06 -19.82
N ASN A 409 -0.63 18.94 -18.83
CA ASN A 409 0.17 20.04 -18.33
C ASN A 409 1.62 19.62 -18.06
N TYR A 410 2.54 20.48 -18.46
CA TYR A 410 3.93 20.39 -18.07
C TYR A 410 4.44 21.74 -17.59
N GLN A 411 5.07 21.76 -16.43
CA GLN A 411 5.69 22.94 -15.83
C GLN A 411 7.16 22.63 -15.59
N PHE A 412 8.02 23.42 -16.22
CA PHE A 412 9.44 23.47 -15.94
C PHE A 412 9.69 24.54 -14.88
N GLU A 413 10.42 24.18 -13.82
CA GLU A 413 10.88 25.10 -12.80
C GLU A 413 12.33 24.77 -12.44
N SER A 414 13.20 25.77 -12.51
CA SER A 414 14.59 25.66 -12.10
C SER A 414 14.99 26.87 -11.26
N SER A 415 15.78 26.64 -10.21
CA SER A 415 16.29 27.70 -9.35
C SER A 415 17.79 27.52 -9.16
N TRP A 416 18.52 28.61 -9.23
CA TRP A 416 19.97 28.65 -8.99
C TRP A 416 20.32 29.98 -8.33
N ALA A 417 21.55 30.10 -7.82
CA ALA A 417 22.01 31.35 -7.26
C ALA A 417 23.40 31.71 -7.76
N SER A 418 23.65 33.01 -7.91
CA SER A 418 24.99 33.56 -8.03
C SER A 418 25.29 34.36 -6.77
N PHE A 419 26.51 34.34 -6.28
CA PHE A 419 26.91 35.18 -5.14
C PHE A 419 28.17 35.98 -5.43
N SER A 420 28.32 37.10 -4.73
CA SER A 420 29.55 37.89 -4.68
C SER A 420 29.91 38.18 -3.21
N GLY A 421 31.21 38.17 -2.89
CA GLY A 421 31.71 38.26 -1.51
C GLY A 421 32.25 36.91 -1.02
N ASP A 422 32.22 36.68 0.29
CA ASP A 422 32.83 35.50 0.91
C ASP A 422 31.85 34.31 0.97
N GLU A 423 32.19 33.20 0.30
CA GLU A 423 31.36 31.98 0.26
C GLU A 423 31.05 31.43 1.66
N ARG A 424 31.94 31.65 2.64
CA ARG A 424 31.74 31.16 4.02
C ARG A 424 30.53 31.83 4.67
N ALA A 425 30.10 33.00 4.19
CA ALA A 425 28.89 33.68 4.63
C ALA A 425 27.59 32.98 4.18
N LEU A 426 27.65 32.09 3.18
CA LEU A 426 26.49 31.40 2.65
C LEU A 426 25.92 30.37 3.62
N LYS A 427 24.60 30.39 3.80
CA LYS A 427 23.88 29.45 4.67
C LYS A 427 22.54 29.00 4.09
N GLY A 428 22.11 27.80 4.47
CA GLY A 428 20.81 27.24 4.11
C GLY A 428 20.60 27.13 2.60
N GLU A 429 19.44 27.60 2.14
CA GLU A 429 19.01 27.54 0.74
C GLU A 429 19.98 28.24 -0.21
N ALA A 430 20.50 29.43 0.15
CA ALA A 430 21.44 30.17 -0.68
C ALA A 430 22.70 29.36 -1.01
N LYS A 431 23.28 28.68 -0.01
CA LYS A 431 24.45 27.81 -0.22
C LYS A 431 24.12 26.64 -1.14
N ARG A 432 22.95 26.03 -0.97
CA ARG A 432 22.49 24.91 -1.82
C ARG A 432 22.30 25.36 -3.28
N LEU A 433 21.64 26.50 -3.49
CA LEU A 433 21.34 27.06 -4.82
C LEU A 433 22.59 27.60 -5.52
N SER A 434 23.58 28.10 -4.78
CA SER A 434 24.87 28.54 -5.37
C SER A 434 25.69 27.39 -5.95
N ASN A 435 25.40 26.14 -5.55
CA ASN A 435 26.02 24.94 -6.12
C ASN A 435 25.22 24.35 -7.29
N GLN A 436 24.07 24.94 -7.64
CA GLN A 436 23.27 24.50 -8.78
C GLN A 436 23.63 25.30 -10.02
N ASN A 437 23.82 24.60 -11.14
CA ASN A 437 24.05 25.24 -12.42
C ASN A 437 22.74 25.78 -12.99
N GLU A 438 22.84 26.83 -13.80
CA GLU A 438 21.73 27.32 -14.58
C GLU A 438 21.25 26.25 -15.57
N GLU A 439 19.97 25.90 -15.51
CA GLU A 439 19.33 24.96 -16.43
C GLU A 439 18.45 25.72 -17.43
N LYS A 440 18.62 25.42 -18.73
CA LYS A 440 17.81 26.02 -19.79
C LYS A 440 16.40 25.42 -19.77
N ALA A 441 15.40 26.29 -19.95
CA ALA A 441 14.03 25.81 -20.14
C ALA A 441 13.92 25.03 -21.47
N PRO A 442 13.10 23.96 -21.52
CA PRO A 442 12.77 23.29 -22.78
C PRO A 442 12.13 24.28 -23.77
N VAL A 443 12.38 24.06 -25.06
CA VAL A 443 11.74 24.88 -26.12
C VAL A 443 10.24 24.62 -26.21
N ALA A 444 9.49 25.51 -26.85
CA ALA A 444 8.02 25.43 -26.93
C ALA A 444 7.53 24.05 -27.40
N ASP A 445 8.14 23.48 -28.43
CA ASP A 445 7.77 22.16 -28.97
C ASP A 445 8.01 21.04 -27.95
N GLU A 446 9.12 21.09 -27.21
CA GLU A 446 9.41 20.13 -26.14
C GLU A 446 8.45 20.27 -24.95
N LEU A 447 8.08 21.50 -24.59
CA LEU A 447 7.08 21.76 -23.55
C LEU A 447 5.73 21.17 -23.95
N VAL A 448 5.29 21.39 -25.19
CA VAL A 448 4.03 20.85 -25.73
C VAL A 448 4.09 19.32 -25.77
N ASN A 449 5.15 18.72 -26.29
CA ASN A 449 5.33 17.26 -26.31
C ASN A 449 5.27 16.64 -24.90
N LYS A 450 5.80 17.33 -23.88
CA LYS A 450 5.73 16.87 -22.49
C LYS A 450 4.31 17.00 -21.92
N ALA A 451 3.60 18.09 -22.20
CA ALA A 451 2.20 18.25 -21.83
C ALA A 451 1.30 17.22 -22.53
N GLU A 452 1.63 16.85 -23.77
CA GLU A 452 0.96 15.81 -24.53
C GLU A 452 1.14 14.43 -23.91
N LYS A 453 2.36 14.07 -23.51
CA LYS A 453 2.63 12.81 -22.79
C LYS A 453 1.81 12.70 -21.49
N ASP A 454 1.70 13.80 -20.75
CA ASP A 454 0.87 13.86 -19.55
C ASP A 454 -0.63 13.65 -19.88
N LEU A 455 -1.14 14.27 -20.94
CA LEU A 455 -2.51 14.06 -21.44
C LEU A 455 -2.75 12.59 -21.83
N ILE A 456 -1.82 12.01 -22.60
CA ILE A 456 -1.86 10.61 -23.05
C ILE A 456 -1.98 9.70 -21.84
N GLY A 457 -1.07 9.83 -20.87
CA GLY A 457 -1.04 8.99 -19.66
C GLY A 457 -2.31 9.09 -18.82
N LYS A 458 -2.90 10.28 -18.70
CA LYS A 458 -4.19 10.46 -18.00
C LYS A 458 -5.33 9.75 -18.72
N LEU A 459 -5.47 9.97 -20.03
CA LEU A 459 -6.58 9.39 -20.80
C LEU A 459 -6.44 7.87 -20.98
N SER A 460 -5.23 7.39 -21.26
CA SER A 460 -4.96 5.95 -21.36
C SER A 460 -5.18 5.26 -20.00
N GLY A 461 -4.83 5.91 -18.89
CA GLY A 461 -5.16 5.44 -17.53
C GLY A 461 -6.67 5.23 -17.35
N THR A 462 -7.49 6.23 -17.69
CA THR A 462 -8.95 6.12 -17.65
C THR A 462 -9.48 4.98 -18.54
N LEU A 463 -8.95 4.83 -19.77
CA LEU A 463 -9.38 3.77 -20.68
C LEU A 463 -8.95 2.37 -20.22
N LYS A 464 -7.79 2.24 -19.58
CA LYS A 464 -7.34 0.98 -18.96
C LYS A 464 -8.24 0.58 -17.80
N GLU A 465 -8.60 1.52 -16.93
CA GLU A 465 -9.55 1.27 -15.83
C GLU A 465 -10.93 0.86 -16.33
N TYR A 466 -11.40 1.49 -17.41
CA TYR A 466 -12.63 1.11 -18.09
C TYR A 466 -12.55 -0.32 -18.70
N ALA A 467 -11.39 -0.68 -19.27
CA ALA A 467 -11.17 -1.97 -19.91
C ALA A 467 -11.02 -3.15 -18.94
N ARG A 468 -10.45 -2.91 -17.75
CA ARG A 468 -10.26 -3.90 -16.68
C ARG A 468 -11.58 -4.26 -16.01
#